data_AF-A0A972NPD1-F1
#
_entry.id   AF-A0A972NPD1-F1
#
_cell.length_a   1.000
_cell.length_b   1.000
_cell.length_c   1.000
_cell.angle_alpha   90.00
_cell.angle_beta   90.00
_cell.angle_gamma   90.00
#
_symmetry.space_group_name_H-M   'P 1'
#
loop_
_entity.id
_entity.type
_entity.pdbx_description
1 polymer ?
#
loop_
_entity_poly.entity_id
_entity_poly.type
_entity_poly.pdbx_seq_one_letter_code
_entity_poly.pdbx_strand_id
1 'polypeptide(L)'
;MDIFYYWQKLEQNLKNGQVGYFGSNNTRVIRLAERLPKRIWVFKTPKGMKGSIQLVGSLLVSDEPRVAVATDYPNVIYYDPFSPESVMFTDSDTQERIRGGSAYFQYRFHSAFSANFNGDAGVQAMESNVVRGFEALVSGWSTCQMLERVKDRRKVQPINPFAHRST
;
A
#
# COMPACT_ATOMS: atom_id res chain seq x y z
N MET A 1 7.72 -3.91 -11.82
CA MET A 1 8.16 -3.56 -10.45
C MET A 1 6.94 -3.28 -9.60
N ASP A 2 7.06 -3.26 -8.27
CA ASP A 2 6.00 -2.81 -7.37
C ASP A 2 6.51 -1.73 -6.42
N ILE A 3 5.61 -1.04 -5.73
CA ILE A 3 5.97 0.05 -4.81
C ILE A 3 5.89 -0.46 -3.37
N PHE A 4 6.94 -0.21 -2.59
CA PHE A 4 6.86 -0.22 -1.13
C PHE A 4 6.34 1.14 -0.67
N TYR A 5 5.25 1.16 0.09
CA TYR A 5 4.65 2.38 0.62
C TYR A 5 4.40 2.27 2.13
N TYR A 6 5.03 3.17 2.90
CA TYR A 6 4.82 3.33 4.33
C TYR A 6 3.67 4.32 4.59
N TRP A 7 2.50 3.80 4.98
CA TRP A 7 1.28 4.58 5.10
C TRP A 7 1.05 5.08 6.53
N GLN A 8 1.66 6.24 6.84
CA GLN A 8 1.61 6.87 8.17
C GLN A 8 0.19 7.10 8.71
N LYS A 9 -0.74 7.52 7.86
CA LYS A 9 -2.12 7.89 8.22
C LYS A 9 -3.16 6.81 7.90
N LEU A 10 -2.74 5.55 7.73
CA LEU A 10 -3.61 4.44 7.32
C LEU A 10 -4.94 4.40 8.08
N GLU A 11 -4.89 4.32 9.41
CA GLU A 11 -6.10 4.18 10.24
C GLU A 11 -7.05 5.38 10.08
N GLN A 12 -6.48 6.60 9.97
CA GLN A 12 -7.25 7.81 9.74
C GLN A 12 -7.90 7.80 8.35
N ASN A 13 -7.15 7.41 7.32
CA ASN A 13 -7.63 7.38 5.95
C ASN A 13 -8.71 6.29 5.76
N LEU A 14 -8.53 5.09 6.31
CA LEU A 14 -9.53 4.03 6.30
C LEU A 14 -10.80 4.43 7.07
N LYS A 15 -10.66 5.12 8.20
CA LYS A 15 -11.81 5.66 8.96
C LYS A 15 -12.60 6.69 8.15
N ASN A 16 -11.90 7.51 7.37
CA ASN A 16 -12.49 8.60 6.59
C ASN A 16 -12.95 8.18 5.18
N GLY A 17 -12.65 6.96 4.74
CA GLY A 17 -12.90 6.52 3.36
C GLY A 17 -11.97 7.18 2.33
N GLN A 18 -10.84 7.73 2.77
CA GLN A 18 -9.84 8.36 1.90
C GLN A 18 -8.92 7.28 1.29
N VAL A 19 -9.45 6.58 0.29
CA VAL A 19 -8.76 5.50 -0.42
C VAL A 19 -8.78 5.75 -1.93
N GLY A 20 -8.15 4.85 -2.69
CA GLY A 20 -8.08 4.90 -4.16
C GLY A 20 -6.91 5.73 -4.71
N TYR A 21 -6.11 6.33 -3.85
CA TYR A 21 -4.92 7.05 -4.26
C TYR A 21 -3.82 7.04 -3.19
N PHE A 22 -2.58 7.21 -3.65
CA PHE A 22 -1.41 7.51 -2.87
C PHE A 22 -0.82 8.82 -3.39
N GLY A 23 -0.80 9.86 -2.56
CA GLY A 23 -0.32 11.20 -2.93
C GLY A 23 0.97 11.58 -2.20
N SER A 24 1.81 12.38 -2.85
CA SER A 24 3.03 12.96 -2.28
C SER A 24 3.35 14.33 -2.85
N ASN A 25 3.99 15.17 -2.05
CA ASN A 25 4.60 16.42 -2.51
C ASN A 25 5.91 16.19 -3.28
N ASN A 26 6.48 14.99 -3.22
CA ASN A 26 7.74 14.67 -3.87
C ASN A 26 7.57 14.05 -5.27
N THR A 27 8.41 14.46 -6.22
CA THR A 27 8.47 13.95 -7.59
C THR A 27 8.93 12.49 -7.71
N ARG A 28 9.44 11.88 -6.64
CA ARG A 28 9.77 10.45 -6.56
C ARG A 28 8.57 9.57 -6.94
N VAL A 29 7.35 10.01 -6.62
CA VAL A 29 6.12 9.30 -6.97
C VAL A 29 5.93 9.26 -8.49
N ILE A 30 6.19 10.36 -9.20
CA ILE A 30 6.14 10.40 -10.68
C ILE A 30 7.14 9.39 -11.26
N ARG A 31 8.39 9.42 -10.78
CA ARG A 31 9.44 8.50 -11.26
C ARG A 31 9.09 7.03 -11.02
N LEU A 32 8.33 6.72 -9.97
CA LEU A 32 7.84 5.36 -9.74
C LEU A 32 6.67 5.02 -10.65
N ALA A 33 5.76 5.96 -10.90
CA ALA A 33 4.63 5.78 -11.81
C ALA A 33 5.09 5.51 -13.25
N GLU A 34 6.10 6.23 -13.75
CA GLU A 34 6.69 6.06 -15.08
C GLU A 34 7.27 4.65 -15.32
N ARG A 35 7.59 3.93 -14.24
CA ARG A 35 8.10 2.55 -14.30
C ARG A 35 6.99 1.49 -14.34
N LEU A 36 5.74 1.93 -14.48
CA LEU A 36 4.54 1.10 -14.64
C LEU A 36 4.44 0.03 -13.53
N PRO A 37 4.29 0.46 -12.26
CA PRO A 37 4.19 -0.45 -11.14
C PRO A 37 2.88 -1.25 -11.21
N LYS A 38 2.89 -2.53 -10.87
CA LYS A 38 1.66 -3.33 -10.82
C LYS A 38 0.93 -3.13 -9.49
N ARG A 39 1.65 -3.18 -8.37
CA ARG A 39 1.08 -3.09 -7.03
C ARG A 39 1.74 -2.05 -6.14
N ILE A 40 0.97 -1.57 -5.18
CA ILE A 40 1.46 -0.83 -4.01
C ILE A 40 1.34 -1.74 -2.79
N TRP A 41 2.47 -2.17 -2.25
CA TRP A 41 2.57 -2.89 -1.00
C TRP A 41 2.60 -1.89 0.15
N VAL A 42 1.62 -1.99 1.05
CA VAL A 42 1.40 -1.02 2.12
C VAL A 42 1.96 -1.56 3.43
N PHE A 43 2.73 -0.72 4.12
CA PHE A 43 3.33 -1.03 5.41
C PHE A 43 3.03 0.04 6.45
N LYS A 44 3.07 -0.35 7.73
CA LYS A 44 3.08 0.56 8.88
C LYS A 44 4.06 0.08 9.93
N THR A 45 4.42 0.93 10.89
CA THR A 45 5.12 0.46 12.10
C THR A 45 4.12 -0.22 13.04
N PRO A 46 4.39 -1.46 13.50
CA PRO A 46 3.55 -2.10 14.49
C PRO A 46 3.64 -1.35 15.83
N LYS A 47 2.54 -1.34 16.59
CA LYS A 47 2.46 -0.63 17.86
C LYS A 47 3.54 -1.14 18.83
N GLY A 48 4.36 -0.22 19.37
CA GLY A 48 5.44 -0.56 20.30
C GLY A 48 6.68 -1.19 19.67
N MET A 49 6.75 -1.33 18.35
CA MET A 49 7.85 -2.01 17.63
C MET A 49 8.57 -1.05 16.68
N LYS A 50 9.18 0.01 17.22
CA LYS A 50 9.99 0.95 16.42
C LYS A 50 11.11 0.20 15.69
N GLY A 51 11.38 0.59 14.44
CA GLY A 51 12.37 -0.08 13.60
C GLY A 51 11.89 -1.38 12.96
N SER A 52 10.62 -1.75 13.16
CA SER A 52 9.96 -2.86 12.47
C SER A 52 8.85 -2.35 11.55
N ILE A 53 8.46 -3.19 10.61
CA ILE A 53 7.36 -2.96 9.68
C ILE A 53 6.37 -4.12 9.72
N GLN A 54 5.09 -3.77 9.58
CA GLN A 54 3.99 -4.69 9.39
C GLN A 54 3.43 -4.45 7.99
N LEU A 55 3.31 -5.51 7.20
CA LEU A 55 2.56 -5.48 5.94
C LEU A 55 1.07 -5.39 6.25
N VAL A 56 0.35 -4.45 5.65
CA VAL A 56 -1.08 -4.25 5.90
C VAL A 56 -1.94 -4.39 4.66
N GLY A 57 -1.38 -4.20 3.46
CA GLY A 57 -2.15 -4.32 2.23
C GLY A 57 -1.31 -4.50 0.98
N SER A 58 -1.98 -4.93 -0.09
CA SER A 58 -1.45 -4.99 -1.44
C SER A 58 -2.53 -4.43 -2.36
N LEU A 59 -2.23 -3.34 -3.06
CA LEU A 59 -3.22 -2.55 -3.80
C LEU A 59 -2.88 -2.57 -5.28
N LEU A 60 -3.87 -2.88 -6.12
CA LEU A 60 -3.70 -2.90 -7.56
C LEU A 60 -3.63 -1.48 -8.11
N VAL A 61 -2.51 -1.12 -8.73
CA VAL A 61 -2.36 0.19 -9.40
C VAL A 61 -3.37 0.33 -10.52
N SER A 62 -3.91 1.53 -10.68
CA SER A 62 -4.85 1.89 -11.74
C SER A 62 -4.31 3.11 -12.47
N ASP A 63 -4.46 3.13 -13.80
CA ASP A 63 -4.06 4.27 -14.63
C ASP A 63 -4.94 5.49 -14.36
N GLU A 64 -6.21 5.25 -13.99
CA GLU A 64 -7.22 6.27 -13.73
C GLU A 64 -7.79 6.14 -12.30
N PRO A 65 -8.28 7.25 -11.71
CA PRO A 65 -8.97 7.20 -10.43
C PRO A 65 -10.25 6.37 -10.53
N ARG A 66 -10.47 5.48 -9.56
CA ARG A 66 -11.70 4.65 -9.47
C ARG A 66 -12.74 5.22 -8.51
N VAL A 67 -12.33 6.15 -7.65
CA VAL A 67 -13.16 6.87 -6.68
C VAL A 67 -12.86 8.35 -6.81
N ALA A 68 -13.79 9.21 -6.38
CA ALA A 68 -13.52 10.64 -6.34
C ALA A 68 -12.34 10.91 -5.39
N VAL A 69 -11.26 11.50 -5.91
CA VAL A 69 -10.06 11.83 -5.16
C VAL A 69 -10.03 13.33 -4.92
N ALA A 70 -10.21 13.74 -3.66
CA ALA A 70 -9.99 15.11 -3.23
C ALA A 70 -8.63 15.17 -2.52
N THR A 71 -7.59 15.61 -3.24
CA THR A 71 -6.23 15.67 -2.73
C THR A 71 -5.52 16.94 -3.20
N ASP A 72 -4.78 17.57 -2.28
CA ASP A 72 -3.93 18.72 -2.59
C ASP A 72 -2.51 18.29 -3.00
N TYR A 73 -2.23 16.97 -3.00
CA TYR A 73 -0.93 16.46 -3.42
C TYR A 73 -0.71 16.65 -4.93
N PRO A 74 0.42 17.24 -5.34
CA PRO A 74 0.72 17.47 -6.76
C PRO A 74 1.08 16.19 -7.51
N ASN A 75 1.54 15.15 -6.82
CA ASN A 75 1.92 13.87 -7.43
C ASN A 75 1.09 12.74 -6.82
N VAL A 76 0.42 11.96 -7.67
CA VAL A 76 -0.52 10.92 -7.23
C VAL A 76 -0.35 9.65 -8.07
N ILE A 77 -0.42 8.49 -7.42
CA ILE A 77 -0.64 7.19 -8.07
C ILE A 77 -2.00 6.68 -7.61
N TYR A 78 -2.83 6.27 -8.56
CA TYR A 78 -4.13 5.68 -8.27
C TYR A 78 -4.01 4.17 -8.08
N TYR A 79 -4.89 3.64 -7.26
CA TYR A 79 -5.12 2.20 -7.15
C TYR A 79 -6.62 1.95 -7.16
N ASP A 80 -7.04 0.76 -7.58
CA ASP A 80 -8.44 0.38 -7.60
C ASP A 80 -8.85 -0.23 -6.25
N PRO A 81 -9.59 0.49 -5.38
CA PRO A 81 -10.01 -0.06 -4.11
C PRO A 81 -11.14 -1.09 -4.24
N PHE A 82 -11.81 -1.20 -5.40
CA PHE A 82 -12.88 -2.17 -5.64
C PHE A 82 -12.38 -3.48 -6.24
N SER A 83 -11.17 -3.50 -6.78
CA SER A 83 -10.56 -4.70 -7.33
C SER A 83 -10.47 -5.81 -6.28
N PRO A 84 -10.75 -7.08 -6.64
CA PRO A 84 -10.50 -8.22 -5.76
C PRO A 84 -9.00 -8.43 -5.48
N GLU A 85 -8.10 -7.88 -6.30
CA GLU A 85 -6.66 -7.91 -6.05
C GLU A 85 -6.19 -6.86 -5.04
N SER A 86 -7.02 -5.86 -4.74
CA SER A 86 -6.74 -4.87 -3.69
C SER A 86 -7.20 -5.39 -2.34
N VAL A 87 -6.24 -5.86 -1.55
CA VAL A 87 -6.48 -6.63 -0.32
C VAL A 87 -5.78 -6.03 0.89
N MET A 88 -6.31 -6.35 2.07
CA MET A 88 -5.73 -6.02 3.37
C MET A 88 -5.41 -7.31 4.13
N PHE A 89 -4.21 -7.42 4.68
CA PHE A 89 -3.77 -8.58 5.44
C PHE A 89 -4.41 -8.58 6.83
N THR A 90 -4.96 -9.72 7.25
CA THR A 90 -5.79 -9.79 8.47
C THR A 90 -5.07 -10.36 9.68
N ASP A 91 -3.96 -11.05 9.46
CA ASP A 91 -3.19 -11.83 10.45
C ASP A 91 -1.68 -11.50 10.36
N SER A 92 -1.33 -10.33 9.81
CA SER A 92 0.05 -9.87 9.62
C SER A 92 0.70 -9.25 10.86
N ASP A 93 -0.06 -9.04 11.94
CA ASP A 93 0.40 -8.45 13.21
C ASP A 93 1.05 -9.47 14.15
N THR A 94 1.13 -10.74 13.74
CA THR A 94 1.86 -11.77 14.49
C THR A 94 3.36 -11.47 14.51
N GLN A 95 4.01 -11.85 15.61
CA GLN A 95 5.41 -11.53 15.84
C GLN A 95 6.32 -12.15 14.77
N GLU A 96 6.03 -13.38 14.34
CA GLU A 96 6.75 -14.11 13.31
C GLU A 96 6.70 -13.35 11.98
N ARG A 97 5.53 -12.85 11.58
CA ARG A 97 5.33 -12.15 10.31
C ARG A 97 5.93 -10.77 10.29
N ILE A 98 5.82 -10.03 11.40
CA ILE A 98 6.50 -8.74 11.57
C ILE A 98 8.02 -8.93 11.46
N ARG A 99 8.58 -9.95 12.14
CA ARG A 99 10.01 -10.25 12.09
C ARG A 99 10.43 -10.65 10.66
N GLY A 100 9.69 -11.55 10.02
CA GLY A 100 9.97 -12.01 8.66
C GLY A 100 9.94 -10.88 7.64
N GLY A 101 8.88 -10.06 7.64
CA GLY A 101 8.74 -8.91 6.76
C GLY A 101 9.80 -7.84 7.02
N SER A 102 10.10 -7.55 8.29
CA SER A 102 11.15 -6.57 8.64
C SER A 102 12.52 -7.05 8.18
N ALA A 103 12.90 -8.29 8.48
CA ALA A 103 14.17 -8.86 8.06
C ALA A 103 14.33 -8.89 6.53
N TYR A 104 13.25 -9.14 5.80
CA TYR A 104 13.26 -9.14 4.33
C TYR A 104 13.70 -7.79 3.74
N PHE A 105 13.26 -6.68 4.33
CA PHE A 105 13.56 -5.34 3.82
C PHE A 105 14.68 -4.61 4.54
N GLN A 106 15.05 -4.99 5.77
CA GLN A 106 15.98 -4.22 6.61
C GLN A 106 17.33 -3.94 5.93
N TYR A 107 17.92 -4.94 5.26
CA TYR A 107 19.18 -4.75 4.55
C TYR A 107 18.98 -3.97 3.24
N ARG A 108 17.92 -4.28 2.50
CA ARG A 108 17.63 -3.70 1.18
C ARG A 108 17.30 -2.21 1.25
N PHE A 109 16.53 -1.84 2.26
CA PHE A 109 16.05 -0.48 2.49
C PHE A 109 16.63 0.10 3.78
N HIS A 110 17.90 -0.19 4.07
CA HIS A 110 18.57 0.21 5.31
C HIS A 110 18.43 1.72 5.60
N SER A 111 18.62 2.57 4.59
CA SER A 111 18.43 4.02 4.72
C SER A 111 17.01 4.41 5.09
N ALA A 112 16.01 3.67 4.59
CA ALA A 112 14.60 3.90 4.92
C ALA A 112 14.30 3.53 6.38
N PHE A 113 14.83 2.40 6.86
CA PHE A 113 14.73 2.00 8.26
C PHE A 113 15.41 3.01 9.18
N SER A 114 16.62 3.45 8.85
CA SER A 114 17.36 4.46 9.62
C SER A 114 16.61 5.80 9.68
N ALA A 115 15.93 6.18 8.59
CA ALA A 115 15.09 7.38 8.53
C ALA A 115 13.68 7.20 9.15
N ASN A 116 13.36 6.02 9.68
CA ASN A 116 12.02 5.64 10.15
C ASN A 116 10.93 5.92 9.11
N PHE A 117 11.25 5.75 7.82
CA PHE A 117 10.32 5.91 6.70
C PHE A 117 9.69 7.31 6.60
N ASN A 118 10.36 8.33 7.14
CA ASN A 118 9.90 9.72 7.05
C ASN A 118 10.16 10.31 5.65
N GLY A 119 9.17 11.04 5.13
CA GLY A 119 9.25 11.66 3.81
C GLY A 119 9.51 10.62 2.72
N ASP A 120 10.52 10.88 1.88
CA ASP A 120 10.86 10.03 0.73
C ASP A 120 11.31 8.64 1.12
N ALA A 121 11.78 8.44 2.35
CA ALA A 121 12.17 7.13 2.85
C ALA A 121 10.98 6.17 2.92
N GLY A 122 9.75 6.69 3.05
CA GLY A 122 8.54 5.89 3.11
C GLY A 122 8.09 5.31 1.77
N VAL A 123 8.77 5.61 0.67
CA VAL A 123 8.39 5.14 -0.66
C VAL A 123 9.62 4.56 -1.36
N GLN A 124 9.58 3.28 -1.72
CA GLN A 124 10.71 2.61 -2.36
C GLN A 124 10.25 1.80 -3.58
N ALA A 125 11.13 1.64 -4.57
CA ALA A 125 10.89 0.69 -5.65
C ALA A 125 11.19 -0.73 -5.15
N MET A 126 10.28 -1.66 -5.45
CA MET A 126 10.51 -3.10 -5.32
C MET A 126 10.77 -3.67 -6.70
N GLU A 127 12.04 -3.96 -6.96
CA GLU A 127 12.46 -4.59 -8.21
C GLU A 127 11.92 -6.02 -8.32
N SER A 128 11.81 -6.55 -9.54
CA SER A 128 11.12 -7.81 -9.81
C SER A 128 11.61 -9.00 -8.99
N ASN A 129 12.92 -9.07 -8.67
CA ASN A 129 13.48 -10.10 -7.80
C ASN A 129 13.04 -9.94 -6.34
N VAL A 130 12.91 -8.69 -5.86
CA VAL A 130 12.38 -8.37 -4.52
C VAL A 130 10.90 -8.68 -4.46
N VAL A 131 10.13 -8.35 -5.50
CA VAL A 131 8.69 -8.65 -5.56
C VAL A 131 8.46 -10.16 -5.48
N ARG A 132 9.11 -10.96 -6.34
CA ARG A 132 8.93 -12.42 -6.35
C ARG A 132 9.25 -13.07 -5.01
N GLY A 133 10.35 -12.66 -4.37
CA GLY A 133 10.71 -13.21 -3.06
C GLY A 133 9.77 -12.76 -1.95
N PHE A 134 9.25 -11.53 -2.02
CA PHE A 134 8.28 -11.03 -1.06
C PHE A 134 6.91 -11.69 -1.23
N GLU A 135 6.44 -11.89 -2.46
CA GLU A 135 5.21 -12.63 -2.76
C GLU A 135 5.28 -14.06 -2.24
N ALA A 136 6.42 -14.74 -2.37
CA ALA A 136 6.62 -16.05 -1.77
C ALA A 136 6.57 -16.02 -0.23
N LEU A 137 7.16 -15.01 0.41
CA LEU A 137 7.15 -14.84 1.86
C LEU A 137 5.73 -14.67 2.44
N VAL A 138 4.89 -13.93 1.71
CA VAL A 138 3.53 -13.59 2.15
C VAL A 138 2.47 -14.54 1.59
N SER A 139 2.90 -15.55 0.84
CA SER A 139 2.03 -16.58 0.29
C SER A 139 1.29 -17.30 1.42
N GLY A 140 -0.03 -17.39 1.30
CA GLY A 140 -0.90 -18.03 2.30
C GLY A 140 -1.22 -17.19 3.53
N TRP A 141 -0.79 -15.93 3.59
CA TRP A 141 -1.27 -15.02 4.63
C TRP A 141 -2.74 -14.67 4.38
N SER A 142 -3.53 -14.58 5.45
CA SER A 142 -4.96 -14.31 5.33
C SER A 142 -5.20 -12.87 4.90
N THR A 143 -6.15 -12.70 3.99
CA THR A 143 -6.51 -11.39 3.46
C THR A 143 -8.02 -11.22 3.44
N CYS A 144 -8.46 -9.96 3.41
CA CYS A 144 -9.81 -9.57 3.09
C CYS A 144 -9.78 -8.49 2.00
N GLN A 145 -10.89 -8.27 1.31
CA GLN A 145 -10.97 -7.21 0.31
C GLN A 145 -10.75 -5.84 1.00
N MET A 146 -10.01 -4.91 0.37
CA MET A 146 -9.55 -3.68 1.03
C MET A 146 -10.67 -2.87 1.69
N LEU A 147 -11.80 -2.71 1.02
CA LEU A 147 -12.92 -1.93 1.52
C LEU A 147 -13.51 -2.54 2.79
N GLU A 148 -13.27 -3.83 3.09
CA GLU A 148 -13.71 -4.44 4.36
C GLU A 148 -13.09 -3.76 5.58
N ARG A 149 -11.93 -3.11 5.40
CA ARG A 149 -11.26 -2.32 6.44
C ARG A 149 -11.66 -0.85 6.44
N VAL A 150 -12.45 -0.39 5.48
CA VAL A 150 -12.99 0.98 5.46
C VAL A 150 -14.22 1.05 6.35
N LYS A 151 -14.18 1.93 7.36
CA LYS A 151 -15.24 2.02 8.40
C LYS A 151 -16.61 2.33 7.82
N ASP A 152 -16.67 3.25 6.86
CA ASP A 152 -17.90 3.64 6.18
C ASP A 152 -17.74 3.48 4.68
N ARG A 153 -18.00 2.25 4.21
CA ARG A 153 -17.92 1.87 2.80
C ARG A 153 -18.80 2.72 1.89
N ARG A 154 -19.90 3.29 2.40
CA ARG A 154 -20.84 4.08 1.59
C ARG A 154 -20.22 5.40 1.13
N LYS A 155 -19.17 5.87 1.80
CA LYS A 155 -18.40 7.05 1.39
C LYS A 155 -17.46 6.78 0.21
N VAL A 156 -17.21 5.52 -0.10
CA VAL A 156 -16.32 5.12 -1.20
C VAL A 156 -17.18 4.60 -2.33
N GLN A 157 -17.60 5.52 -3.20
CA GLN A 157 -18.39 5.22 -4.39
C GLN A 157 -17.51 5.21 -5.64
N PRO A 158 -17.74 4.27 -6.57
CA PRO A 158 -17.04 4.28 -7.84
C PRO A 158 -17.44 5.53 -8.64
N ILE A 159 -16.48 6.13 -9.35
CA ILE A 159 -16.76 7.25 -10.27
C ILE A 159 -17.77 6.81 -11.35
N ASN A 160 -17.58 5.59 -11.88
CA ASN A 160 -18.52 4.98 -12.80
C ASN A 160 -19.20 3.79 -12.12
N PRO A 161 -20.46 3.93 -11.63
CA PRO A 161 -21.18 2.84 -10.98
C PRO A 161 -21.58 1.72 -11.93
N PHE A 162 -21.44 1.92 -13.25
CA PHE A 162 -21.78 0.95 -14.29
C PHE A 162 -20.55 0.31 -14.95
N ALA A 163 -19.32 0.71 -14.60
CA ALA A 163 -18.13 -0.03 -14.98
C ALA A 163 -18.17 -1.38 -14.25
N HIS A 164 -18.68 -2.40 -14.94
CA HIS A 164 -19.00 -3.69 -14.34
C HIS A 164 -17.78 -4.34 -13.70
N ARG A 165 -18.04 -5.00 -12.56
CA ARG A 165 -17.18 -6.01 -11.96
C ARG A 165 -17.02 -7.14 -12.99
N SER A 166 -15.93 -7.12 -13.74
CA SER A 166 -15.54 -8.28 -14.55
C SER A 166 -15.24 -9.42 -13.57
N THR A 167 -16.14 -10.41 -13.56
CA THR A 167 -16.02 -11.70 -12.89
C THR A 167 -14.78 -12.46 -13.35
#